data_AF-A0A5J6ICQ2-F1
#
_entry.id   AF-A0A5J6ICQ2-F1
#
_cell.length_a   1.000
_cell.length_b   1.000
_cell.length_c   1.000
_cell.angle_alpha   90.00
_cell.angle_beta   90.00
_cell.angle_gamma   90.00
#
_symmetry.space_group_name_H-M   'P 1'
#
loop_
_entity.id
_entity.type
_entity.pdbx_description
1 polymer ?
#
loop_
_entity_poly.entity_id
_entity_poly.type
_entity_poly.pdbx_seq_one_letter_code
_entity_poly.pdbx_strand_id
1 'polypeptide(L)' 'MGSSKDLTNARWRKSSYSGNTGGECVEVADLGPGVAVRDSKKPEAGILTVSPEVYAAFMTFVTA' A
#
# COMPACT_ATOMS: atom_id res chain seq x y z
N MET A 1 -17.12 9.05 3.50
CA MET A 1 -17.14 7.62 3.83
C MET A 1 -16.57 6.88 2.63
N GLY A 2 -15.28 6.55 2.67
CA GLY A 2 -14.54 6.07 1.50
C GLY A 2 -15.16 4.78 0.96
N SER A 3 -15.60 4.82 -0.30
CA SER A 3 -16.05 3.66 -1.05
C SER A 3 -14.98 2.59 -0.96
N SER A 4 -15.27 1.45 -0.32
CA SER A 4 -14.45 0.26 -0.43
C SER A 4 -14.49 -0.15 -1.89
N LYS A 5 -13.55 0.37 -2.67
CA LYS A 5 -13.27 -0.21 -3.99
C LYS A 5 -12.96 -1.68 -3.70
N ASP A 6 -13.56 -2.61 -4.43
CA ASP A 6 -13.22 -4.03 -4.28
C ASP A 6 -11.76 -4.22 -4.71
N LEU A 7 -10.85 -4.14 -3.74
CA LEU A 7 -9.41 -4.26 -3.95
C LEU A 7 -8.93 -5.71 -3.97
N THR A 8 -9.87 -6.66 -3.97
CA THR A 8 -9.63 -8.10 -4.09
C THR A 8 -8.89 -8.45 -5.38
N ASN A 9 -9.16 -7.72 -6.47
CA ASN A 9 -8.49 -7.90 -7.77
C ASN A 9 -7.29 -6.97 -7.99
N ALA A 10 -6.92 -6.17 -6.99
CA ALA A 10 -5.79 -5.25 -7.12
C ALA A 10 -4.47 -6.02 -7.22
N ARG A 11 -3.55 -5.54 -8.07
CA ARG A 11 -2.22 -6.14 -8.23
C ARG A 11 -1.28 -5.65 -7.12
N TRP A 12 -1.29 -6.37 -6.01
CA TRP A 12 -0.45 -6.09 -4.85
C TRP A 12 1.02 -6.42 -5.12
N ARG A 13 1.89 -5.45 -4.85
CA ARG A 13 3.34 -5.62 -4.80
C ARG A 13 3.78 -5.56 -3.34
N LYS A 14 4.43 -6.62 -2.88
CA LYS A 14 5.05 -6.69 -1.57
C LYS A 14 6.44 -6.04 -1.61
N SER A 15 6.83 -5.35 -0.54
CA SER A 15 8.19 -4.79 -0.43
C SER A 15 9.25 -5.90 -0.45
N SER A 16 10.38 -5.69 -1.14
CA SER A 16 11.51 -6.64 -1.16
C SER A 16 12.18 -6.81 0.20
N TYR A 17 11.93 -5.89 1.14
CA TYR A 17 12.38 -5.98 2.53
C TYR A 17 11.44 -6.83 3.40
N SER A 18 10.33 -7.33 2.86
CA SER A 18 9.43 -8.24 3.57
C SER A 18 10.07 -9.64 3.63
N GLY A 19 10.61 -10.01 4.78
CA GLY A 19 11.26 -11.29 5.01
C GLY A 19 10.64 -12.07 6.16
N ASN A 20 10.81 -13.39 6.14
CA ASN A 20 10.27 -14.32 7.15
C ASN A 20 10.93 -14.19 8.54
N THR A 21 11.93 -13.31 8.67
CA THR A 21 12.70 -13.00 9.89
C THR A 21 12.25 -11.72 10.59
N GLY A 22 11.12 -11.13 10.21
CA GLY A 22 10.53 -9.98 10.91
C GLY A 22 10.69 -8.62 10.21
N GLY A 23 11.15 -8.60 8.96
CA GLY A 23 11.23 -7.38 8.13
C GLY A 23 9.85 -6.89 7.63
N GLU A 24 9.76 -5.56 7.48
CA GLU A 24 8.64 -4.69 7.05
C GLU A 24 7.47 -5.36 6.30
N CYS A 25 6.25 -4.99 6.71
CA CYS A 25 4.98 -5.69 6.43
C CYS A 25 4.05 -4.86 5.56
N VAL A 26 4.55 -4.33 4.44
CA VAL A 26 3.75 -3.43 3.60
C VAL A 26 3.56 -4.01 2.19
N GLU A 27 2.33 -3.93 1.70
CA GLU A 27 1.96 -4.15 0.30
C GLU A 27 1.36 -2.89 -0.29
N VAL A 28 1.71 -2.61 -1.54
CA VAL A 28 1.19 -1.48 -2.30
C VAL A 28 0.55 -1.96 -3.59
N ALA A 29 -0.57 -1.35 -3.99
CA ALA A 29 -1.22 -1.61 -5.27
C ALA A 29 -1.49 -0.30 -6.00
N ASP A 30 -1.12 -0.27 -7.28
CA ASP A 30 -1.54 0.78 -8.20
C ASP A 30 -2.97 0.50 -8.67
N LEU A 31 -3.86 1.47 -8.45
CA LEU A 31 -5.26 1.39 -8.83
C LEU A 31 -5.59 2.23 -10.07
N GLY A 32 -4.64 3.01 -10.60
CA GLY A 32 -4.87 4.04 -11.62
C GLY A 32 -5.07 5.42 -11.01
N PRO A 33 -6.29 5.81 -10.54
CA PRO A 33 -6.51 7.12 -9.92
C PRO A 33 -6.12 7.15 -8.43
N GLY A 34 -5.44 6.12 -7.92
CA GLY A 34 -5.05 6.03 -6.51
C GLY A 34 -4.02 4.94 -6.26
N VAL A 35 -3.37 5.04 -5.10
CA VAL A 35 -2.45 4.03 -4.58
C VAL A 35 -3.04 3.47 -3.30
N ALA A 36 -3.17 2.15 -3.24
CA ALA A 36 -3.57 1.44 -2.04
C ALA A 36 -2.35 0.93 -1.29
N VAL A 37 -2.37 1.08 0.04
CA VAL A 37 -1.33 0.62 0.96
C VAL A 37 -2.00 -0.18 2.06
N ARG A 38 -1.48 -1.36 2.37
CA ARG A 38 -1.96 -2.19 3.48
C ARG A 38 -0.82 -2.89 4.19
N ASP A 39 -1.12 -3.33 5.41
CA ASP A 39 -0.24 -4.20 6.18
C ASP A 39 -0.34 -5.65 5.67
N SER A 40 0.78 -6.26 5.28
CA SER A 40 0.90 -7.64 4.81
C SER A 40 0.52 -8.67 5.88
N LYS A 41 0.71 -8.36 7.16
CA LYS A 41 0.42 -9.26 8.30
C LYS A 41 -1.02 -9.13 8.79
N LYS A 42 -1.69 -8.01 8.50
CA LYS A 42 -3.07 -7.74 8.89
C LYS A 42 -3.87 -7.13 7.71
N PRO A 43 -4.06 -7.87 6.60
CA PRO A 43 -4.80 -7.37 5.44
C PRO A 43 -6.25 -6.99 5.75
N GLU A 44 -6.82 -7.54 6.83
CA GLU A 44 -8.17 -7.25 7.34
C GLU A 44 -8.26 -5.96 8.17
N ALA A 45 -7.13 -5.41 8.63
CA ALA A 45 -7.11 -4.18 9.45
C ALA A 45 -7.50 -2.92 8.65
N GLY A 46 -7.51 -3.02 7.32
CA GLY A 46 -7.96 -1.96 6.43
C GLY A 46 -6.91 -1.59 5.38
N ILE A 47 -7.37 -0.83 4.38
CA ILE A 47 -6.54 -0.40 3.26
C ILE A 47 -6.56 1.13 3.22
N LEU A 48 -5.39 1.74 3.33
CA LEU A 48 -5.21 3.16 3.11
C LEU A 48 -5.17 3.43 1.60
N THR A 49 -6.06 4.27 1.08
CA THR A 49 -6.03 4.72 -0.32
C THR A 49 -5.68 6.19 -0.37
N VAL A 50 -4.63 6.53 -1.10
CA VAL A 50 -4.16 7.91 -1.32
C VAL A 50 -4.12 8.24 -2.80
N SER A 51 -4.07 9.53 -3.14
CA SER A 51 -3.80 9.94 -4.52
C SER A 51 -2.34 9.62 -4.91
N PRO A 52 -2.04 9.46 -6.21
CA PRO A 52 -0.67 9.25 -6.68
C PRO A 52 0.28 10.39 -6.28
N GLU A 53 -0.23 11.63 -6.25
CA GLU A 53 0.52 12.83 -5.85
C GLU A 53 0.98 12.77 -4.40
N VAL A 54 0.07 12.40 -3.48
CA VAL A 54 0.39 12.24 -2.06
C VAL A 54 1.38 11.09 -1.85
N TYR A 55 1.20 9.99 -2.57
CA TYR A 55 2.14 8.86 -2.50
C TYR A 55 3.53 9.25 -2.98
N ALA A 56 3.64 9.98 -4.09
CA ALA A 56 4.92 10.47 -4.59
C ALA A 56 5.60 11.42 -3.61
N ALA A 57 4.86 12.38 -3.04
CA ALA A 57 5.39 13.29 -2.02
C ALA A 57 5.88 12.56 -0.77
N PHE A 58 5.13 11.55 -0.31
CA PHE A 58 5.56 10.69 0.81
C PHE A 58 6.85 9.95 0.49
N MET A 59 6.95 9.34 -0.70
CA MET A 59 8.16 8.63 -1.12
C MET A 59 9.37 9.57 -1.17
N THR A 60 9.22 10.77 -1.74
CA THR A 60 10.29 11.78 -1.74
C THR A 60 10.74 12.13 -0.33
N PHE A 61 9.81 12.30 0.62
CA PHE A 61 10.13 12.61 2.01
C PHE A 61 10.92 11.50 2.71
N VAL A 62 10.54 10.23 2.52
CA VAL A 62 11.18 9.10 3.23
C VAL A 62 12.46 8.57 2.57
N THR A 63 12.77 9.02 1.35
CA THR A 63 14.01 8.65 0.63
C THR A 63 15.09 9.73 0.66
N ALA A 64 14.81 10.88 1.27
CA ALA A 64 15.77 11.96 1.49
C ALA A 64 16.69 11.64 2.68
#